data_AF-A0A1Y5SAY4-F1
#
_entry.id   AF-A0A1Y5SAY4-F1
#
_cell.length_a   1.000
_cell.length_b   1.000
_cell.length_c   1.000
_cell.angle_alpha   90.00
_cell.angle_beta   90.00
_cell.angle_gamma   90.00
#
_symmetry.space_group_name_H-M   'P 1'
#
loop_
_entity.id
_entity.type
_entity.pdbx_description
1 polymer ?
#
loop_
_entity_poly.entity_id
_entity_poly.type
_entity_poly.pdbx_seq_one_letter_code
_entity_poly.pdbx_strand_id
1 'polypeptide(L)'
;MQKNSKMSHIPDPIDHKTGGAQNADPQAVVRDQLLELGFDAGSAAALMDFDVAYFQWFRIVQRGEIFPLLAAKTGIELELAAFQGLIAILRIKCGIARPKPMEPTIGLVAEELAIDPSRASRIVSDLVSKGLVARVPSQNDGRKSILSLSDAGSAALDKFRAIKWRFVGGLFEDWEPQDIATFSRLFRKYASNVSAAVGDPQ
;
A
#
# COMPACT_ATOMS: atom_id res chain seq x y z
N MET A 1 -24.85 11.41 16.93
CA MET A 1 -24.68 9.95 17.15
C MET A 1 -25.31 9.20 15.99
N GLN A 2 -24.50 8.86 14.97
CA GLN A 2 -24.89 7.91 13.93
C GLN A 2 -23.98 6.69 14.07
N LYS A 3 -24.62 5.53 14.25
CA LYS A 3 -24.03 4.27 14.67
C LYS A 3 -23.11 3.69 13.60
N ASN A 4 -22.00 3.14 14.08
CA ASN A 4 -21.02 2.32 13.37
C ASN A 4 -21.70 1.14 12.66
N SER A 5 -22.03 1.30 11.37
CA SER A 5 -22.72 0.26 10.58
C SER A 5 -21.89 -0.28 9.42
N LYS A 6 -20.56 -0.26 9.53
CA LYS A 6 -19.64 -0.82 8.52
C LYS A 6 -18.53 -1.71 9.10
N MET A 7 -18.73 -2.27 10.30
CA MET A 7 -17.75 -3.17 10.94
C MET A 7 -18.08 -4.66 10.76
N SER A 8 -19.02 -5.03 9.88
CA SER A 8 -19.56 -6.40 9.76
C SER A 8 -19.53 -6.93 8.31
N HIS A 9 -18.34 -7.17 7.75
CA HIS A 9 -18.26 -7.92 6.49
C HIS A 9 -17.20 -9.02 6.45
N ILE A 10 -16.54 -9.29 7.57
CA ILE A 10 -15.85 -10.56 7.78
C ILE A 10 -16.87 -11.46 8.49
N PRO A 11 -17.35 -12.54 7.84
CA PRO A 11 -18.22 -13.51 8.50
C PRO A 11 -17.53 -14.07 9.75
N ASP A 12 -18.28 -14.32 10.81
CA ASP A 12 -17.76 -15.08 11.95
C ASP A 12 -17.25 -16.45 11.47
N PRO A 13 -16.23 -17.04 12.12
CA PRO A 13 -15.72 -18.36 11.75
C PRO A 13 -16.87 -19.36 11.67
N ILE A 14 -16.94 -20.12 10.57
CA ILE A 14 -17.92 -21.21 10.46
C ILE A 14 -17.57 -22.25 11.54
N ASP A 15 -18.50 -22.49 12.46
CA ASP A 15 -18.37 -23.51 13.51
C ASP A 15 -18.33 -24.90 12.86
N HIS A 16 -17.12 -25.40 12.61
CA HIS A 16 -16.92 -26.78 12.21
C HIS A 16 -17.20 -27.70 13.40
N LYS A 17 -18.27 -28.50 13.34
CA LYS A 17 -18.45 -29.62 14.27
C LYS A 17 -17.22 -30.52 14.16
N THR A 18 -16.41 -30.51 15.22
CA THR A 18 -15.20 -31.34 15.39
C THR A 18 -15.59 -32.81 15.50
N GLY A 19 -15.79 -33.44 14.34
CA GLY A 19 -16.07 -34.86 14.21
C GLY A 19 -15.60 -35.38 12.87
N GLY A 20 -14.27 -35.53 12.69
CA GLY A 20 -13.70 -36.29 11.56
C GLY A 20 -12.47 -35.71 10.85
N ALA A 21 -12.04 -34.48 11.17
CA ALA A 21 -11.09 -33.72 10.34
C ALA A 21 -9.59 -33.95 10.63
N GLN A 22 -9.15 -35.14 11.03
CA GLN A 22 -7.71 -35.36 11.32
C GLN A 22 -6.85 -35.70 10.08
N ASN A 23 -7.43 -35.93 8.90
CA ASN A 23 -6.71 -36.29 7.66
C ASN A 23 -7.29 -35.66 6.38
N ALA A 24 -8.10 -34.61 6.48
CA ALA A 24 -8.68 -33.97 5.30
C ALA A 24 -7.60 -33.15 4.56
N ASP A 25 -7.59 -33.26 3.23
CA ASP A 25 -6.79 -32.39 2.36
C ASP A 25 -7.13 -30.92 2.66
N PRO A 26 -6.17 -30.08 3.10
CA PRO A 26 -6.42 -28.68 3.40
C PRO A 26 -7.08 -27.91 2.26
N GLN A 27 -6.77 -28.25 1.00
CA GLN A 27 -7.39 -27.60 -0.15
C GLN A 27 -8.87 -27.99 -0.31
N ALA A 28 -9.21 -29.25 -0.04
CA ALA A 28 -10.60 -29.70 -0.03
C ALA A 28 -11.42 -28.97 1.05
N VAL A 29 -10.86 -28.78 2.25
CA VAL A 29 -11.52 -28.04 3.34
C VAL A 29 -11.82 -26.59 2.95
N VAL A 30 -10.85 -25.88 2.36
CA VAL A 30 -11.03 -24.49 1.91
C VAL A 30 -12.08 -24.39 0.81
N ARG A 31 -12.05 -25.32 -0.16
CA ARG A 31 -13.05 -25.38 -1.22
C ARG A 31 -14.45 -25.54 -0.64
N ASP A 32 -14.64 -26.48 0.28
CA ASP A 32 -15.95 -26.77 0.86
C ASP A 32 -16.47 -25.57 1.68
N GLN A 33 -15.60 -24.87 2.41
CA GLN A 33 -15.94 -23.61 3.08
C GLN A 33 -16.40 -22.52 2.10
N LEU A 34 -15.75 -22.38 0.95
CA LEU A 34 -16.15 -21.40 -0.06
C LEU A 34 -17.52 -21.74 -0.67
N LEU A 35 -17.81 -23.03 -0.87
CA LEU A 35 -19.14 -23.48 -1.32
C LEU A 35 -20.22 -23.18 -0.25
N GLU A 36 -19.92 -23.40 1.03
CA GLU A 36 -20.82 -23.05 2.14
C GLU A 36 -21.09 -21.54 2.24
N LEU A 37 -20.11 -20.72 1.86
CA LEU A 37 -20.26 -19.26 1.74
C LEU A 37 -21.04 -18.82 0.49
N GLY A 38 -21.52 -19.76 -0.33
CA GLY A 38 -22.39 -19.51 -1.48
C GLY A 38 -21.66 -19.24 -2.80
N PHE A 39 -20.35 -19.49 -2.87
CA PHE A 39 -19.63 -19.45 -4.14
C PHE A 39 -19.91 -20.71 -4.97
N ASP A 40 -19.97 -20.57 -6.29
CA ASP A 40 -19.97 -21.73 -7.18
C ASP A 40 -18.56 -22.38 -7.24
N ALA A 41 -18.48 -23.62 -7.74
CA ALA A 41 -17.23 -24.37 -7.79
C ALA A 41 -16.13 -23.68 -8.62
N GLY A 42 -16.50 -22.97 -9.69
CA GLY A 42 -15.53 -22.23 -10.51
C GLY A 42 -14.97 -21.03 -9.77
N SER A 43 -15.83 -20.25 -9.12
CA SER A 43 -15.42 -19.13 -8.27
C SER A 43 -14.58 -19.58 -7.07
N ALA A 44 -14.92 -20.71 -6.44
CA ALA A 44 -14.15 -21.27 -5.34
C ALA A 44 -12.72 -21.63 -5.76
N ALA A 45 -12.56 -22.32 -6.90
CA ALA A 45 -11.25 -22.65 -7.45
C ALA A 45 -10.43 -21.38 -7.77
N ALA A 46 -11.05 -20.38 -8.42
CA ALA A 46 -10.38 -19.13 -8.75
C ALA A 46 -9.93 -18.33 -7.51
N LEU A 47 -10.69 -18.36 -6.42
CA LEU A 47 -10.31 -17.72 -5.15
C LEU A 47 -9.13 -18.43 -4.48
N MET A 48 -9.06 -19.76 -4.58
CA MET A 48 -7.94 -20.54 -4.08
C MET A 48 -6.66 -20.27 -4.89
N ASP A 49 -6.75 -20.20 -6.22
CA ASP A 49 -5.62 -19.81 -7.07
C ASP A 49 -5.15 -18.38 -6.74
N PHE A 50 -6.11 -17.47 -6.52
CA PHE A 50 -5.82 -16.12 -6.07
C PHE A 50 -5.09 -16.09 -4.73
N ASP A 51 -5.49 -16.90 -3.74
CA ASP A 51 -4.85 -16.95 -2.43
C ASP A 51 -3.36 -17.34 -2.54
N VAL A 52 -3.07 -18.35 -3.36
CA VAL A 52 -1.68 -18.77 -3.64
C VAL A 52 -0.88 -17.65 -4.29
N ALA A 53 -1.43 -17.00 -5.32
CA ALA A 53 -0.77 -15.88 -6.01
C ALA A 53 -0.57 -14.68 -5.07
N TYR A 54 -1.57 -14.37 -4.24
CA TYR A 54 -1.52 -13.31 -3.25
C TYR A 54 -0.45 -13.57 -2.19
N PHE A 55 -0.32 -14.80 -1.70
CA PHE A 55 0.72 -15.17 -0.75
C PHE A 55 2.13 -15.00 -1.34
N GLN A 56 2.33 -15.42 -2.59
CA GLN A 56 3.61 -15.22 -3.30
C GLN A 56 3.95 -13.74 -3.45
N TRP A 57 2.98 -12.94 -3.87
CA TRP A 57 3.11 -11.48 -3.96
C TRP A 57 3.45 -10.85 -2.60
N PHE A 58 2.69 -11.21 -1.57
CA PHE A 58 2.90 -10.72 -0.21
C PHE A 58 4.29 -11.04 0.32
N ARG A 59 4.81 -12.24 0.02
CA ARG A 59 6.19 -12.63 0.37
C ARG A 59 7.24 -11.77 -0.34
N ILE A 60 7.06 -11.47 -1.63
CA ILE A 60 7.97 -10.57 -2.38
C ILE A 60 7.97 -9.18 -1.75
N VAL A 61 6.78 -8.65 -1.43
CA VAL A 61 6.63 -7.34 -0.79
C VAL A 61 7.28 -7.32 0.59
N GLN A 62 7.06 -8.34 1.42
CA GLN A 62 7.63 -8.43 2.78
C GLN A 62 9.14 -8.59 2.78
N ARG A 63 9.72 -9.35 1.84
CA ARG A 63 11.19 -9.42 1.69
C ARG A 63 11.78 -8.06 1.32
N GLY A 64 10.96 -7.13 0.84
CA GLY A 64 11.36 -5.77 0.55
C GLY A 64 12.25 -5.63 -0.67
N GLU A 65 12.34 -6.65 -1.52
CA GLU A 65 13.36 -6.75 -2.61
C GLU A 65 13.09 -5.83 -3.79
N ILE A 66 11.85 -5.39 -3.97
CA ILE A 66 11.45 -4.48 -5.05
C ILE A 66 12.19 -3.14 -4.90
N PHE A 67 12.30 -2.60 -3.69
CA PHE A 67 12.87 -1.27 -3.49
C PHE A 67 14.39 -1.22 -3.69
N PRO A 68 15.21 -2.13 -3.13
CA PRO A 68 16.63 -2.25 -3.45
C PRO A 68 16.88 -2.48 -4.93
N LEU A 69 16.05 -3.29 -5.61
CA LEU A 69 16.15 -3.50 -7.05
C LEU A 69 15.96 -2.19 -7.84
N LEU A 70 14.96 -1.38 -7.44
CA LEU A 70 14.73 -0.07 -8.06
C LEU A 70 15.84 0.92 -7.71
N ALA A 71 16.29 0.97 -6.46
CA ALA A 71 17.33 1.87 -5.96
C ALA A 71 18.70 1.59 -6.61
N ALA A 72 19.08 0.32 -6.80
CA ALA A 72 20.32 -0.05 -7.49
C ALA A 72 20.36 0.48 -8.93
N LYS A 73 19.21 0.73 -9.56
CA LYS A 73 19.11 1.28 -10.91
C LYS A 73 19.04 2.81 -10.97
N THR A 74 18.86 3.51 -9.84
CA THR A 74 18.72 4.98 -9.79
C THR A 74 20.04 5.71 -9.65
N GLY A 75 21.08 5.04 -9.12
CA GLY A 75 22.35 5.68 -8.74
C GLY A 75 22.17 6.70 -7.61
N ILE A 76 21.04 6.66 -6.89
CA ILE A 76 20.73 7.55 -5.77
C ILE A 76 21.08 6.80 -4.48
N GLU A 77 22.07 7.28 -3.73
CA GLU A 77 22.40 6.79 -2.39
C GLU A 77 21.39 7.31 -1.35
N LEU A 78 20.14 6.84 -1.45
CA LEU A 78 19.13 7.08 -0.42
C LEU A 78 18.69 5.77 0.21
N GLU A 79 18.65 5.76 1.53
CA GLU A 79 18.00 4.68 2.27
C GLU A 79 16.51 4.64 1.92
N LEU A 80 15.95 3.43 1.92
CA LEU A 80 14.53 3.18 1.64
C LEU A 80 13.60 4.09 2.46
N ALA A 81 13.91 4.28 3.74
CA ALA A 81 13.10 5.09 4.64
C ALA A 81 13.08 6.58 4.24
N ALA A 82 14.23 7.13 3.82
CA ALA A 82 14.31 8.50 3.29
C ALA A 82 13.46 8.63 2.03
N PHE A 83 13.55 7.66 1.13
CA PHE A 83 12.76 7.67 -0.09
C PHE A 83 11.24 7.58 0.17
N GLN A 84 10.82 6.72 1.09
CA GLN A 84 9.44 6.62 1.55
C GLN A 84 8.94 7.95 2.11
N GLY A 85 9.78 8.67 2.87
CA GLY A 85 9.47 10.01 3.37
C GLY A 85 9.22 11.03 2.24
N LEU A 86 10.04 11.04 1.19
CA LEU A 86 9.83 11.92 0.03
C LEU A 86 8.52 11.62 -0.71
N ILE A 87 8.22 10.34 -0.92
CA ILE A 87 6.96 9.91 -1.55
C ILE A 87 5.77 10.29 -0.68
N ALA A 88 5.86 10.12 0.64
CA ALA A 88 4.79 10.51 1.55
C ALA A 88 4.50 12.01 1.47
N ILE A 89 5.53 12.84 1.53
CA ILE A 89 5.41 14.31 1.40
C ILE A 89 4.75 14.68 0.07
N LEU A 90 5.17 14.07 -1.05
CA LEU A 90 4.56 14.30 -2.36
C LEU A 90 3.08 13.89 -2.39
N ARG A 91 2.75 12.71 -1.87
CA ARG A 91 1.36 12.19 -1.87
C ARG A 91 0.44 13.08 -1.06
N ILE A 92 0.88 13.54 0.12
CA ILE A 92 0.14 14.48 0.96
C ILE A 92 -0.06 15.82 0.24
N LYS A 93 1.04 16.39 -0.31
CA LYS A 93 1.00 17.67 -1.03
C LYS A 93 0.08 17.63 -2.26
N CYS A 94 0.01 16.52 -2.96
CA CYS A 94 -0.80 16.37 -4.17
C CYS A 94 -2.18 15.76 -3.93
N GLY A 95 -2.50 15.32 -2.71
CA GLY A 95 -3.76 14.63 -2.42
C GLY A 95 -3.87 13.24 -3.06
N ILE A 96 -2.75 12.54 -3.30
CA ILE A 96 -2.76 11.21 -3.91
C ILE A 96 -3.28 10.20 -2.89
N ALA A 97 -4.34 9.46 -3.24
CA ALA A 97 -5.07 8.57 -2.34
C ALA A 97 -5.66 9.29 -1.12
N ARG A 98 -5.93 10.60 -1.24
CA ARG A 98 -6.58 11.43 -0.22
C ARG A 98 -7.69 12.27 -0.87
N PRO A 99 -8.69 12.77 -0.13
CA PRO A 99 -9.77 13.57 -0.73
C PRO A 99 -9.30 14.89 -1.33
N LYS A 100 -8.23 15.48 -0.78
CA LYS A 100 -7.67 16.75 -1.23
C LYS A 100 -6.18 16.89 -0.90
N PRO A 101 -5.46 17.78 -1.60
CA PRO A 101 -4.14 18.28 -1.20
C PRO A 101 -4.10 18.81 0.24
N MET A 102 -3.00 18.56 0.95
CA MET A 102 -2.77 19.05 2.31
C MET A 102 -1.33 19.54 2.48
N GLU A 103 -1.09 20.45 3.44
CA GLU A 103 0.26 20.85 3.83
C GLU A 103 0.95 19.68 4.56
N PRO A 104 2.08 19.16 4.04
CA PRO A 104 2.73 18.01 4.66
C PRO A 104 3.28 18.35 6.04
N THR A 105 2.93 17.57 7.05
CA THR A 105 3.49 17.66 8.40
C THR A 105 4.14 16.33 8.78
N ILE A 106 4.98 16.33 9.82
CA ILE A 106 5.57 15.08 10.33
C ILE A 106 4.47 14.10 10.76
N GLY A 107 3.39 14.60 11.37
CA GLY A 107 2.24 13.77 11.76
C GLY A 107 1.58 13.09 10.56
N LEU A 108 1.33 13.84 9.49
CA LEU A 108 0.76 13.27 8.25
C LEU A 108 1.72 12.30 7.55
N VAL A 109 3.04 12.53 7.65
CA VAL A 109 4.04 11.57 7.14
C VAL A 109 4.04 10.28 7.97
N ALA A 110 3.89 10.36 9.30
CA ALA A 110 3.78 9.19 10.16
C ALA A 110 2.54 8.35 9.81
N GLU A 111 1.39 9.02 9.62
CA GLU A 111 0.14 8.42 9.17
C GLU A 111 0.28 7.76 7.79
N GLU A 112 0.78 8.48 6.77
CA GLU A 112 0.96 7.95 5.40
C GLU A 112 1.85 6.70 5.36
N LEU A 113 2.89 6.66 6.20
CA LEU A 113 3.83 5.54 6.25
C LEU A 113 3.42 4.44 7.23
N ALA A 114 2.34 4.63 8.00
CA ALA A 114 1.91 3.76 9.09
C ALA A 114 3.06 3.43 10.08
N ILE A 115 3.79 4.46 10.50
CA ILE A 115 4.90 4.36 11.46
C ILE A 115 4.68 5.30 12.65
N ASP A 116 5.41 5.06 13.74
CA ASP A 116 5.35 5.94 14.89
C ASP A 116 5.90 7.35 14.58
N PRO A 117 5.37 8.42 15.24
CA PRO A 117 5.82 9.79 15.01
C PRO A 117 7.32 10.02 15.27
N SER A 118 7.93 9.24 16.16
CA SER A 118 9.37 9.38 16.45
C SER A 118 10.21 8.90 15.27
N ARG A 119 9.82 7.79 14.63
CA ARG A 119 10.46 7.26 13.43
C ARG A 119 10.24 8.18 12.24
N ALA A 120 9.03 8.70 12.05
CA ALA A 120 8.76 9.71 11.01
C ALA A 120 9.63 10.96 11.19
N SER A 121 9.77 11.44 12.44
CA SER A 121 10.63 12.58 12.75
C SER A 121 12.10 12.34 12.41
N ARG A 122 12.63 11.12 12.68
CA ARG A 122 14.00 10.75 12.28
C ARG A 122 14.17 10.75 10.76
N ILE A 123 13.23 10.13 10.03
CA ILE A 123 13.25 10.12 8.57
C ILE A 123 13.24 11.54 8.01
N VAL A 124 12.34 12.40 8.50
CA VAL A 124 12.26 13.79 8.05
C VAL A 124 13.52 14.57 8.40
N SER A 125 14.11 14.34 9.56
CA SER A 125 15.34 15.01 9.97
C SER A 125 16.53 14.61 9.08
N ASP A 126 16.62 13.34 8.68
CA ASP A 126 17.61 12.86 7.71
C ASP A 126 17.38 13.47 6.31
N LEU A 127 16.12 13.60 5.87
CA LEU A 127 15.81 14.28 4.61
C LEU A 127 16.17 15.77 4.62
N VAL A 128 16.01 16.43 5.76
CA VAL A 128 16.41 17.83 5.95
C VAL A 128 17.93 17.97 5.97
N SER A 129 18.65 17.10 6.68
CA SER A 129 20.13 17.14 6.72
C SER A 129 20.74 16.90 5.35
N LYS A 130 20.10 16.08 4.51
CA LYS A 130 20.48 15.82 3.10
C LYS A 130 20.04 16.92 2.14
N GLY A 131 19.35 17.97 2.60
CA GLY A 131 18.89 19.09 1.77
C GLY A 131 17.78 18.74 0.79
N LEU A 132 17.09 17.61 0.97
CA LEU A 132 16.01 17.14 0.09
C LEU A 132 14.64 17.69 0.50
N VAL A 133 14.51 18.06 1.78
CA VAL A 133 13.31 18.64 2.38
C VAL A 133 13.71 19.86 3.19
N ALA A 134 12.87 20.89 3.18
CA ALA A 134 12.95 22.04 4.06
C ALA A 134 11.75 22.08 5.00
N ARG A 135 11.98 22.51 6.25
CA ARG A 135 10.92 22.88 7.18
C ARG A 135 10.60 24.35 6.99
N VAL A 136 9.36 24.67 6.66
CA VAL A 136 8.90 26.05 6.44
C VAL A 136 7.65 26.33 7.28
N PRO A 137 7.36 27.59 7.63
CA PRO A 137 6.08 27.94 8.24
C PRO A 137 4.92 27.61 7.29
N SER A 138 3.80 27.11 7.84
CA SER A 138 2.55 26.96 7.09
C SER A 138 2.08 28.33 6.60
N GLN A 139 1.53 28.36 5.38
CA GLN A 139 0.94 29.59 4.84
C GLN A 139 -0.41 29.92 5.51
N ASN A 140 -1.06 28.91 6.08
CA ASN A 140 -2.36 29.04 6.73
C ASN A 140 -2.26 29.31 8.25
N ASP A 141 -1.18 28.84 8.90
CA ASP A 141 -0.90 29.09 10.32
C ASP A 141 0.61 29.10 10.57
N GLY A 142 1.23 30.28 10.61
CA GLY A 142 2.68 30.42 10.75
C GLY A 142 3.29 29.79 12.01
N ARG A 143 2.47 29.37 12.99
CA ARG A 143 2.93 28.60 14.17
C ARG A 143 3.16 27.12 13.85
N LYS A 144 2.63 26.62 12.74
CA LYS A 144 2.81 25.24 12.28
C LYS A 144 4.00 25.16 11.34
N SER A 145 4.85 24.17 11.56
CA SER A 145 5.92 23.81 10.63
C SER A 145 5.44 22.74 9.66
N ILE A 146 5.63 22.99 8.36
CA ILE A 146 5.30 22.08 7.26
C ILE A 146 6.56 21.68 6.51
N LEU A 147 6.46 20.62 5.72
CA LEU A 147 7.55 20.05 4.95
C LEU A 147 7.37 20.44 3.47
N SER A 148 8.40 21.06 2.90
CA SER A 148 8.49 21.31 1.47
C SER A 148 9.63 20.51 0.86
N LEU A 149 9.40 19.89 -0.29
CA LEU A 149 10.48 19.35 -1.11
C LEU A 149 11.36 20.50 -1.59
N SER A 150 12.67 20.30 -1.59
CA SER A 150 13.61 21.16 -2.31
C SER A 150 13.65 20.78 -3.79
N ASP A 151 14.39 21.55 -4.59
CA ASP A 151 14.65 21.21 -5.99
C ASP A 151 15.39 19.86 -6.09
N ALA A 152 16.35 19.62 -5.21
CA ALA A 152 17.07 18.35 -5.13
C ALA A 152 16.15 17.18 -4.74
N GLY A 153 15.25 17.39 -3.76
CA GLY A 153 14.24 16.39 -3.37
C GLY A 153 13.27 16.06 -4.51
N SER A 154 12.84 17.08 -5.25
CA SER A 154 11.96 16.92 -6.42
C SER A 154 12.66 16.16 -7.54
N ALA A 155 13.91 16.52 -7.86
CA ALA A 155 14.71 15.82 -8.86
C ALA A 155 14.98 14.35 -8.50
N ALA A 156 15.20 14.04 -7.21
CA ALA A 156 15.35 12.67 -6.74
C ALA A 156 14.06 11.85 -6.94
N LEU A 157 12.90 12.45 -6.65
CA LEU A 157 11.60 11.83 -6.89
C LEU A 157 11.35 11.56 -8.37
N ASP A 158 11.66 12.52 -9.24
CA ASP A 158 11.41 12.36 -10.68
C ASP A 158 12.25 11.24 -11.30
N LYS A 159 13.53 11.14 -10.93
CA LYS A 159 14.40 10.02 -11.32
C LYS A 159 13.82 8.67 -10.87
N PHE A 160 13.36 8.58 -9.62
CA PHE A 160 12.75 7.35 -9.15
C PHE A 160 11.43 7.04 -9.86
N ARG A 161 10.57 8.05 -10.07
CA ARG A 161 9.28 7.86 -10.77
C ARG A 161 9.52 7.27 -12.16
N ALA A 162 10.50 7.76 -12.91
CA ALA A 162 10.85 7.22 -14.22
C ALA A 162 11.26 5.74 -14.14
N ILE A 163 12.10 5.37 -13.19
CA ILE A 163 12.58 3.99 -13.02
C ILE A 163 11.47 3.07 -12.54
N LYS A 164 10.66 3.52 -11.57
CA LYS A 164 9.47 2.79 -11.10
C LYS A 164 8.53 2.52 -12.26
N TRP A 165 8.19 3.53 -13.07
CA TRP A 165 7.25 3.34 -14.18
C TRP A 165 7.82 2.49 -15.30
N ARG A 166 9.14 2.51 -15.53
CA ARG A 166 9.79 1.57 -16.44
C ARG A 166 9.71 0.12 -15.92
N PHE A 167 9.95 -0.08 -14.63
CA PHE A 167 9.80 -1.39 -14.00
C PHE A 167 8.35 -1.89 -14.08
N VAL A 168 7.40 -1.04 -13.66
CA VAL A 168 5.96 -1.37 -13.71
C VAL A 168 5.54 -1.65 -15.16
N GLY A 169 5.96 -0.83 -16.13
CA GLY A 169 5.67 -1.07 -17.54
C GLY A 169 6.17 -2.43 -18.02
N GLY A 170 7.37 -2.83 -17.62
CA GLY A 170 7.92 -4.15 -17.93
C GLY A 170 7.13 -5.33 -17.33
N LEU A 171 6.42 -5.13 -16.21
CA LEU A 171 5.54 -6.18 -15.65
C LEU A 171 4.31 -6.46 -16.53
N PHE A 172 3.95 -5.53 -17.41
CA PHE A 172 2.78 -5.59 -18.28
C PHE A 172 3.15 -5.61 -19.78
N GLU A 173 4.42 -5.85 -20.13
CA GLU A 173 4.90 -5.76 -21.52
C GLU A 173 4.17 -6.73 -22.46
N ASP A 174 3.87 -7.94 -21.98
CA ASP A 174 3.19 -8.99 -22.75
C ASP A 174 1.67 -9.02 -22.53
N TRP A 175 1.09 -8.02 -21.86
CA TRP A 175 -0.34 -8.00 -21.55
C TRP A 175 -1.13 -7.27 -22.63
N GLU A 176 -2.29 -7.81 -22.97
CA GLU A 176 -3.26 -7.11 -23.81
C GLU A 176 -3.78 -5.84 -23.09
N PRO A 177 -4.03 -4.73 -23.81
CA PRO A 177 -4.51 -3.48 -23.19
C PRO A 177 -5.80 -3.65 -22.37
N GLN A 178 -6.68 -4.56 -22.81
CA GLN A 178 -7.92 -4.87 -22.11
C GLN A 178 -7.67 -5.59 -20.78
N ASP A 179 -6.65 -6.45 -20.70
CA ASP A 179 -6.29 -7.16 -19.48
C ASP A 179 -5.68 -6.20 -18.47
N ILE A 180 -4.83 -5.26 -18.90
CA ILE A 180 -4.29 -4.20 -18.04
C ILE A 180 -5.42 -3.37 -17.43
N ALA A 181 -6.39 -2.95 -18.25
CA ALA A 181 -7.55 -2.18 -17.79
C ALA A 181 -8.43 -3.00 -16.83
N THR A 182 -8.66 -4.27 -17.15
CA THR A 182 -9.48 -5.18 -16.34
C THR A 182 -8.82 -5.46 -14.99
N PHE A 183 -7.54 -5.83 -14.97
CA PHE A 183 -6.77 -6.04 -13.76
C PHE A 183 -6.75 -4.79 -12.90
N SER A 184 -6.46 -3.61 -13.49
CA SER A 184 -6.43 -2.35 -12.75
C SER A 184 -7.76 -2.03 -12.06
N ARG A 185 -8.89 -2.30 -12.74
CA ARG A 185 -10.24 -2.12 -12.20
C ARG A 185 -10.54 -3.13 -11.08
N LEU A 186 -10.24 -4.41 -11.29
CA LEU A 186 -10.51 -5.48 -10.33
C LEU A 186 -9.64 -5.33 -9.08
N PHE A 187 -8.34 -5.05 -9.26
CA PHE A 187 -7.42 -4.80 -8.16
C PHE A 187 -7.84 -3.59 -7.33
N ARG A 188 -8.29 -2.50 -7.97
CA ARG A 188 -8.85 -1.35 -7.24
C ARG A 188 -10.07 -1.75 -6.42
N LYS A 189 -11.01 -2.50 -7.01
CA LYS A 189 -12.20 -2.98 -6.30
C LYS A 189 -11.81 -3.84 -5.09
N TYR A 190 -10.88 -4.77 -5.28
CA TYR A 190 -10.36 -5.62 -4.21
C TYR A 190 -9.71 -4.79 -3.09
N ALA A 191 -8.81 -3.87 -3.43
CA ALA A 191 -8.13 -3.01 -2.46
C ALA A 191 -9.11 -2.13 -1.67
N SER A 192 -10.14 -1.58 -2.33
CA SER A 192 -11.20 -0.82 -1.66
C SER A 192 -12.02 -1.69 -0.70
N ASN A 193 -12.32 -2.94 -1.06
CA ASN A 193 -13.03 -3.86 -0.18
C ASN A 193 -12.17 -4.23 1.05
N VAL A 194 -10.88 -4.47 0.86
CA VAL A 194 -9.94 -4.72 1.96
C VAL A 194 -9.90 -3.53 2.91
N SER A 195 -9.67 -2.32 2.38
CA SER A 195 -9.65 -1.08 3.19
C SER A 195 -10.96 -0.87 3.96
N ALA A 196 -12.11 -1.16 3.35
CA ALA A 196 -13.40 -1.08 4.03
C ALA A 196 -13.55 -2.12 5.16
N ALA A 197 -12.94 -3.30 5.02
CA ALA A 197 -13.03 -4.39 6.00
C ALA A 197 -12.11 -4.21 7.21
N VAL A 198 -10.87 -3.71 7.02
CA VAL A 198 -9.96 -3.44 8.15
C VAL A 198 -10.29 -2.14 8.89
N GLY A 199 -11.13 -1.28 8.32
CA GLY A 199 -11.31 0.09 8.78
C GLY A 199 -10.12 0.95 8.38
N ASP A 200 -10.37 2.19 7.98
CA ASP A 200 -9.29 3.14 7.70
C ASP A 200 -8.47 3.31 9.00
N PRO A 201 -7.15 3.08 9.01
CA PRO A 201 -6.34 3.43 10.16
C PRO A 201 -6.48 4.94 10.36
N GLN A 202 -7.15 5.35 11.44
CA GLN A 202 -7.27 6.76 11.84
C GLN A 202 -5.93 7.35 12.26
#